data_AF-A0AAD9C1K1-F1
#
_entry.id   AF-A0AAD9C1K1-F1
#
_cell.length_a   1.000
_cell.length_b   1.000
_cell.length_c   1.000
_cell.angle_alpha   90.00
_cell.angle_beta   90.00
_cell.angle_gamma   90.00
#
_symmetry.space_group_name_H-M   'P 1'
#
loop_
_entity.id
_entity.type
_entity.pdbx_description
1 polymer ?
#
loop_
_entity_poly.entity_id
_entity_poly.type
_entity_poly.pdbx_seq_one_letter_code
_entity_poly.pdbx_strand_id
1 'polypeptide(L)'
;MEDFWVFALWALKTWLCLLIGLIMVPAMFGFSLGISEAYMNILVKTLEWATLNIQKVTDERTLKPSASNGLIQREDGSMEKELEELRSSRPKPLVGGDFALSDCFYFTRKGIESIVEDEVTQRFTSEELVSWNLLTRTNNDFQYISLKLTLVYGIGIFVRYCILAPLRITLAFIGLSWLVIGTSAVGLLPNWRMKFWLSEWVHVMCYRICARGLSATIRYHDRENKPQKGGICVANHTSPIDIVILCNDGCYAMVGQVHGGLIGVLQRAMVRSCPHVWFERAEMKDRHLVTKRLTDHVNDKEKLPILIFPEGTCVNNTSVMMFKKGSFEIGATIYPVAIKYDPNVGDAFWNSSKHSMVNYLLRMMTSWALVCNVWYLPVMHQQEGEDAVQFANRVKSAIARRGGLVDLQWDGGLKRSQPKVWFKEEQQKQYSSMVVGDDSSSHSD
;
A
#
# COMPACT_ATOMS: atom_id res chain seq x y z
N MET A 1 -8.85 17.29 -45.75
CA MET A 1 -8.83 16.15 -44.80
C MET A 1 -7.48 15.43 -44.82
N GLU A 2 -6.87 15.21 -45.99
CA GLU A 2 -5.54 14.59 -46.08
C GLU A 2 -4.45 15.39 -45.35
N ASP A 3 -4.43 16.72 -45.50
CA ASP A 3 -3.45 17.58 -44.80
C ASP A 3 -3.53 17.49 -43.27
N PHE A 4 -4.74 17.30 -42.72
CA PHE A 4 -4.94 17.11 -41.28
C PHE A 4 -4.35 15.78 -40.81
N TRP A 5 -4.54 14.70 -41.57
CA TRP A 5 -3.96 13.40 -41.24
C TRP A 5 -2.44 13.39 -41.39
N VAL A 6 -1.89 14.06 -42.40
CA VAL A 6 -0.44 14.21 -42.57
C VAL A 6 0.15 14.99 -41.40
N PHE A 7 -0.47 16.10 -41.01
CA PHE A 7 -0.04 16.88 -39.85
C PHE A 7 -0.14 16.07 -38.55
N ALA A 8 -1.25 15.35 -38.34
CA ALA A 8 -1.45 14.52 -37.15
C ALA A 8 -0.41 13.39 -37.05
N LEU A 9 -0.07 12.74 -38.16
CA LEU A 9 0.97 11.71 -38.22
C LEU A 9 2.36 12.31 -37.94
N TRP A 10 2.67 13.48 -38.49
CA TRP A 10 3.93 14.16 -38.23
C TRP A 10 4.07 14.59 -36.77
N ALA A 11 2.99 15.12 -36.18
CA ALA A 11 2.93 15.48 -34.77
C ALA A 11 3.09 14.24 -33.87
N LEU A 12 2.41 13.13 -34.19
CA LEU A 12 2.53 11.87 -33.46
C LEU A 12 3.95 11.30 -33.54
N LYS A 13 4.56 11.32 -34.74
CA LYS A 13 5.95 10.86 -34.93
C LYS A 13 6.92 11.69 -34.11
N THR A 14 6.79 13.02 -34.18
CA THR A 14 7.63 13.95 -33.41
C THR A 14 7.47 13.72 -31.91
N TRP A 15 6.23 13.57 -31.43
CA TRP A 15 5.92 13.24 -30.04
C TRP A 15 6.58 11.94 -29.57
N LEU A 16 6.46 10.86 -30.37
CA LEU A 16 7.09 9.57 -30.06
C LEU A 16 8.62 9.67 -30.05
N CYS A 17 9.22 10.37 -31.01
CA CYS A 17 10.67 10.58 -31.05
C CYS A 17 11.16 11.34 -29.80
N LEU A 18 10.45 12.39 -29.38
CA LEU A 18 10.78 13.14 -28.16
C LEU A 18 10.64 12.26 -26.92
N LEU A 19 9.57 11.47 -26.82
CA LEU A 19 9.34 10.56 -25.69
C LEU A 19 10.44 9.50 -25.60
N ILE A 20 10.82 8.90 -26.72
CA ILE A 20 11.91 7.91 -26.77
C ILE A 20 13.24 8.57 -26.37
N GLY A 21 13.59 9.70 -26.98
CA GLY A 21 14.87 10.37 -26.74
C GLY A 21 15.01 10.99 -25.35
N LEU A 22 13.95 11.60 -24.82
CA LEU A 22 14.01 12.37 -23.57
C LEU A 22 13.57 11.58 -22.32
N ILE A 23 12.85 10.47 -22.48
CA ILE A 23 12.33 9.69 -21.34
C ILE A 23 12.85 8.26 -21.38
N MET A 24 12.69 7.56 -22.50
CA MET A 24 13.09 6.14 -22.56
C MET A 24 14.60 5.95 -22.54
N VAL A 25 15.34 6.58 -23.45
CA VAL A 25 16.80 6.42 -23.51
C VAL A 25 17.45 6.75 -22.16
N PRO A 26 17.12 7.86 -21.48
CA PRO A 26 17.59 8.10 -20.11
C PRO A 26 17.21 6.99 -19.12
N ALA A 27 15.96 6.53 -19.14
CA ALA A 27 15.50 5.45 -18.28
C ALA A 27 16.27 4.14 -18.53
N MET A 28 16.63 3.82 -19.77
CA MET A 28 17.37 2.61 -20.14
C MET A 28 18.73 2.55 -19.46
N PHE A 29 19.45 3.68 -19.43
CA PHE A 29 20.78 3.78 -18.84
C PHE A 29 20.75 4.25 -17.38
N GLY A 30 19.58 4.56 -16.82
CA GLY A 30 19.42 4.98 -15.44
C GLY A 30 19.85 6.43 -15.16
N PHE A 31 19.99 7.27 -16.19
CA PHE A 31 20.24 8.70 -16.01
C PHE A 31 18.93 9.50 -16.03
N SER A 32 18.94 10.68 -15.40
CA SER A 32 17.84 11.63 -15.42
C SER A 32 18.30 12.90 -16.12
N LEU A 33 17.49 13.45 -17.02
CA LEU A 33 17.76 14.73 -17.69
C LEU A 33 17.42 15.96 -16.82
N GLY A 34 17.11 15.76 -15.53
CA GLY A 34 16.69 16.85 -14.63
C GLY A 34 15.22 17.28 -14.79
N ILE A 35 14.53 16.80 -15.84
CA ILE A 35 13.14 17.19 -16.15
C ILE A 35 12.18 16.76 -15.04
N SER A 36 12.32 15.52 -14.55
CA SER A 36 11.47 15.00 -13.48
C SER A 36 11.71 15.73 -12.16
N GLU A 37 12.97 16.06 -11.87
CA GLU A 37 13.37 16.81 -10.67
C GLU A 37 12.84 18.24 -10.70
N ALA A 38 12.96 18.92 -11.85
CA ALA A 38 12.39 20.25 -12.04
C ALA A 38 10.86 20.25 -11.89
N TYR A 39 10.17 19.29 -12.52
CA TYR A 39 8.73 19.11 -12.37
C TYR A 39 8.33 18.90 -10.91
N MET A 40 9.02 18.00 -10.18
CA MET A 40 8.74 17.73 -8.78
C MET A 40 8.97 18.96 -7.90
N ASN A 41 10.05 19.72 -8.12
CA ASN A 41 10.33 20.94 -7.37
C ASN A 41 9.24 22.00 -7.58
N ILE A 42 8.74 22.16 -8.82
CA ILE A 42 7.64 23.09 -9.12
C ILE A 42 6.34 22.61 -8.45
N LEU A 43 6.04 21.31 -8.56
CA LEU A 43 4.85 20.71 -7.99
C LEU A 43 4.79 20.87 -6.47
N VAL A 44 5.87 20.49 -5.76
CA VAL A 44 5.94 20.57 -4.29
C VAL A 44 5.77 22.02 -3.84
N LYS A 45 6.50 22.98 -4.43
CA LYS A 45 6.34 24.40 -4.11
C LYS A 45 4.92 24.92 -4.34
N THR A 46 4.26 24.44 -5.40
CA THR A 46 2.86 24.81 -5.72
C THR A 46 1.90 24.27 -4.67
N LEU A 47 2.08 23.02 -4.24
CA LEU A 47 1.25 22.37 -3.21
C LEU A 47 1.48 22.96 -1.81
N GLU A 48 2.72 23.26 -1.45
CA GLU A 48 3.07 23.96 -0.21
C GLU A 48 2.43 25.35 -0.17
N TRP A 49 2.56 26.12 -1.26
CA TRP A 49 1.90 27.42 -1.39
C TRP A 49 0.38 27.28 -1.26
N ALA A 50 -0.24 26.31 -1.93
CA ALA A 50 -1.68 26.07 -1.83
C ALA A 50 -2.10 25.75 -0.39
N THR A 51 -1.36 24.86 0.28
CA THR A 51 -1.62 24.46 1.67
C THR A 51 -1.52 25.64 2.65
N LEU A 52 -0.49 26.49 2.52
CA LEU A 52 -0.32 27.67 3.36
C LEU A 52 -1.46 28.69 3.17
N ASN A 53 -1.95 28.89 1.94
CA ASN A 53 -3.08 29.78 1.69
C ASN A 53 -4.38 29.24 2.30
N ILE A 54 -4.54 27.92 2.35
CA ILE A 54 -5.70 27.27 2.96
C ILE A 54 -5.67 27.45 4.47
N GLN A 55 -4.53 27.14 5.11
CA GLN A 55 -4.37 27.30 6.55
C GLN A 55 -4.68 28.73 7.00
N LYS A 56 -4.20 29.74 6.28
CA LYS A 56 -4.54 31.15 6.55
C LYS A 56 -6.05 31.42 6.53
N VAL A 57 -6.76 30.91 5.52
CA VAL A 57 -8.23 31.10 5.42
C VAL A 57 -8.96 30.31 6.52
N THR A 58 -8.47 29.13 6.88
CA THR A 58 -9.04 28.34 7.99
C THR A 58 -8.80 29.06 9.32
N ASP A 59 -7.59 29.53 9.61
CA ASP A 59 -7.26 30.26 10.83
C ASP A 59 -8.09 31.54 10.96
N GLU A 60 -8.30 32.28 9.85
CA GLU A 60 -9.21 33.43 9.80
C GLU A 60 -10.68 33.04 10.09
N ARG A 61 -11.12 31.84 9.71
CA ARG A 61 -12.47 31.32 10.00
C ARG A 61 -12.61 30.78 11.42
N THR A 62 -11.56 30.18 11.99
CA THR A 62 -11.50 29.60 13.34
C THR A 62 -11.36 30.65 14.44
N LEU A 63 -11.14 31.93 14.10
CA LEU A 63 -11.24 33.06 15.04
C LEU A 63 -12.68 33.32 15.54
N LYS A 64 -13.68 32.50 15.18
CA LYS A 64 -14.93 32.34 15.93
C LYS A 64 -14.80 31.16 16.90
N PRO A 65 -15.08 31.33 18.20
CA PRO A 65 -14.77 30.32 19.20
C PRO A 65 -15.66 29.09 18.99
N SER A 66 -15.10 28.03 18.41
CA SER A 66 -15.65 26.68 18.53
C SER A 66 -14.88 26.00 19.65
N ALA A 67 -15.62 25.58 20.67
CA ALA A 67 -15.11 24.89 21.85
C ALA A 67 -14.16 23.75 21.46
N SER A 68 -12.99 23.74 22.09
CA SER A 68 -11.98 22.69 21.93
C SER A 68 -12.56 21.32 22.29
N ASN A 69 -12.52 20.40 21.33
CA ASN A 69 -12.89 18.99 21.47
C ASN A 69 -11.87 18.20 22.32
N GLY A 70 -11.74 18.54 23.60
CA GLY A 70 -10.96 17.79 24.58
C GLY A 70 -11.83 16.97 25.53
N LEU A 71 -12.94 16.41 25.05
CA LEU A 71 -14.02 15.87 25.90
C LEU A 71 -13.91 14.39 26.25
N ILE A 72 -12.90 13.66 25.75
CA ILE A 72 -12.72 12.25 26.07
C ILE A 72 -11.25 12.01 26.41
N GLN A 73 -10.89 12.25 27.68
CA GLN A 73 -9.72 11.63 28.28
C GLN A 73 -10.12 10.23 28.71
N ARG A 74 -9.37 9.24 28.24
CA ARG A 74 -9.50 7.86 28.66
C ARG A 74 -8.73 7.65 29.96
N GLU A 75 -9.37 6.99 30.91
CA GLU A 75 -8.66 6.28 31.98
C GLU A 75 -8.51 4.82 31.51
N ASP A 76 -7.33 4.22 31.67
CA ASP A 76 -7.04 2.84 31.26
C ASP A 76 -7.67 1.80 32.23
N GLY A 77 -8.95 1.97 32.55
CA GLY A 77 -9.72 1.09 33.44
C GLY A 77 -10.40 -0.07 32.72
N SER A 78 -10.74 -1.13 33.45
CA SER A 78 -11.71 -2.14 32.97
C SER A 78 -13.06 -1.46 32.74
N MET A 79 -13.78 -1.87 31.70
CA MET A 79 -15.12 -1.38 31.38
C MET A 79 -16.11 -1.59 32.54
N GLU A 80 -15.94 -2.68 33.31
CA GLU A 80 -16.69 -2.92 34.56
C GLU A 80 -16.41 -1.83 35.59
N LYS A 81 -15.12 -1.49 35.78
CA LYS A 81 -14.69 -0.53 36.80
C LYS A 81 -15.19 0.88 36.49
N GLU A 82 -15.08 1.32 35.25
CA GLU A 82 -15.64 2.61 34.81
C GLU A 82 -17.17 2.67 35.03
N LEU A 83 -17.87 1.56 34.78
CA LEU A 83 -19.32 1.49 34.97
C LEU A 83 -19.71 1.42 36.45
N GLU A 84 -18.95 0.69 37.28
CA GLU A 84 -19.10 0.67 38.73
C GLU A 84 -18.87 2.06 39.34
N GLU A 85 -17.85 2.79 38.91
CA GLU A 85 -17.61 4.16 39.34
C GLU A 85 -18.77 5.08 38.94
N LEU A 86 -19.29 4.95 37.70
CA LEU A 86 -20.50 5.66 37.24
C LEU A 86 -21.77 5.31 38.03
N ARG A 87 -21.85 4.10 38.58
CA ARG A 87 -22.96 3.62 39.41
C ARG A 87 -22.75 3.93 40.89
N SER A 88 -21.51 4.08 41.36
CA SER A 88 -21.15 4.32 42.76
C SER A 88 -21.71 5.64 43.31
N SER A 89 -21.93 6.62 42.43
CA SER A 89 -22.56 7.90 42.77
C SER A 89 -24.09 7.82 42.89
N ARG A 90 -24.71 6.62 42.76
CA ARG A 90 -26.16 6.44 42.70
C ARG A 90 -26.71 5.73 43.94
N PRO A 91 -27.94 6.05 44.38
CA PRO A 91 -28.64 5.27 45.40
C PRO A 91 -28.92 3.86 44.86
N LYS A 92 -28.55 2.81 45.61
CA LYS A 92 -28.88 1.43 45.24
C LYS A 92 -30.40 1.19 45.34
N PRO A 93 -31.06 0.67 44.28
CA PRO A 93 -32.47 0.29 44.35
C PRO A 93 -32.70 -0.83 45.38
N LEU A 94 -33.83 -0.79 46.08
CA LEU A 94 -34.24 -1.85 47.02
C LEU A 94 -34.79 -3.11 46.32
N VAL A 95 -35.20 -3.00 45.06
CA VAL A 95 -35.76 -4.10 44.23
C VAL A 95 -35.41 -3.85 42.76
N GLY A 96 -34.85 -4.86 42.08
CA GLY A 96 -34.40 -4.80 40.68
C GLY A 96 -32.89 -4.60 40.56
N GLY A 97 -32.29 -5.17 39.49
CA GLY A 97 -30.84 -5.15 39.26
C GLY A 97 -30.24 -3.75 39.08
N ASP A 98 -28.92 -3.66 39.04
CA ASP A 98 -28.14 -2.39 39.04
C ASP A 98 -28.23 -1.56 37.73
N PHE A 99 -29.10 -1.94 36.79
CA PHE A 99 -29.26 -1.23 35.53
C PHE A 99 -30.06 0.07 35.69
N ALA A 100 -29.52 1.17 35.16
CA ALA A 100 -30.27 2.42 35.01
C ALA A 100 -30.30 2.87 33.54
N LEU A 101 -31.34 3.62 33.16
CA LEU A 101 -31.47 4.14 31.79
C LEU A 101 -30.28 5.02 31.36
N SER A 102 -29.58 5.65 32.31
CA SER A 102 -28.35 6.41 32.04
C SER A 102 -27.19 5.56 31.55
N ASP A 103 -27.18 4.25 31.83
CA ASP A 103 -26.14 3.33 31.36
C ASP A 103 -26.16 3.18 29.83
N CYS A 104 -27.31 3.46 29.20
CA CYS A 104 -27.42 3.54 27.74
C CYS A 104 -26.45 4.58 27.14
N PHE A 105 -26.22 5.71 27.82
CA PHE A 105 -25.27 6.73 27.35
C PHE A 105 -23.82 6.23 27.43
N TYR A 106 -23.48 5.47 28.47
CA TYR A 106 -22.16 4.85 28.59
C TYR A 106 -21.91 3.84 27.48
N PHE A 107 -22.83 2.90 27.26
CA PHE A 107 -22.69 1.90 26.19
C PHE A 107 -22.71 2.54 24.80
N THR A 108 -23.53 3.57 24.59
CA THR A 108 -23.53 4.34 23.33
C THR A 108 -22.18 5.03 23.11
N ARG A 109 -21.64 5.69 24.15
CA ARG A 109 -20.30 6.29 24.11
C ARG A 109 -19.23 5.25 23.79
N LYS A 110 -19.20 4.10 24.46
CA LYS A 110 -18.25 3.01 24.18
C LYS A 110 -18.38 2.47 22.75
N GLY A 111 -19.60 2.37 22.25
CA GLY A 111 -19.86 2.00 20.85
C GLY A 111 -19.30 3.01 19.85
N ILE A 112 -19.49 4.31 20.11
CA ILE A 112 -18.92 5.39 19.28
C ILE A 112 -17.39 5.40 19.38
N GLU A 113 -16.82 5.30 20.58
CA GLU A 113 -15.36 5.20 20.80
C GLU A 113 -14.78 4.04 20.00
N SER A 114 -15.40 2.86 20.05
CA SER A 114 -14.94 1.68 19.29
C SER A 114 -14.94 1.88 17.77
N ILE A 115 -15.83 2.72 17.24
CA ILE A 115 -15.88 3.05 15.81
C ILE A 115 -14.80 4.08 15.45
N VAL A 116 -14.66 5.11 16.30
CA VAL A 116 -13.67 6.19 16.09
C VAL A 116 -12.24 5.65 16.22
N GLU A 117 -12.02 4.74 17.16
CA GLU A 117 -10.73 4.12 17.47
C GLU A 117 -10.49 2.82 16.67
N ASP A 118 -11.21 2.60 15.56
CA ASP A 118 -11.02 1.40 14.74
C ASP A 118 -9.63 1.35 14.10
N GLU A 119 -8.72 0.64 14.76
CA GLU A 119 -7.33 0.49 14.33
C GLU A 119 -7.15 -0.36 13.07
N VAL A 120 -8.17 -1.11 12.64
CA VAL A 120 -8.06 -2.14 11.60
C VAL A 120 -8.71 -1.67 10.30
N THR A 121 -10.00 -1.31 10.30
CA THR A 121 -10.68 -1.05 9.02
C THR A 121 -10.24 0.27 8.39
N GLN A 122 -9.83 1.25 9.19
CA GLN A 122 -9.23 2.51 8.75
C GLN A 122 -7.93 2.28 7.97
N ARG A 123 -7.24 1.16 8.18
CA ARG A 123 -6.02 0.79 7.44
C ARG A 123 -6.30 0.29 6.02
N PHE A 124 -7.58 0.09 5.68
CA PHE A 124 -8.02 -0.26 4.34
C PHE A 124 -8.73 0.90 3.61
N THR A 125 -8.63 2.12 4.15
CA THR A 125 -9.04 3.36 3.48
C THR A 125 -7.82 4.21 3.13
N SER A 126 -7.96 5.05 2.11
CA SER A 126 -6.93 6.03 1.75
C SER A 126 -6.59 6.90 2.97
N GLU A 127 -5.31 7.23 3.12
CA GLU A 127 -4.84 8.10 4.20
C GLU A 127 -5.44 9.50 4.00
N GLU A 128 -6.14 9.99 5.02
CA GLU A 128 -6.67 11.35 5.03
C GLU A 128 -5.56 12.32 5.38
N LEU A 129 -5.34 13.31 4.52
CA LEU A 129 -4.27 14.27 4.69
C LEU A 129 -4.79 15.57 5.27
N VAL A 130 -4.04 16.10 6.23
CA VAL A 130 -4.21 17.46 6.74
C VAL A 130 -3.85 18.49 5.65
N SER A 131 -2.94 18.15 4.74
CA SER A 131 -2.51 18.98 3.61
C SER A 131 -3.40 18.75 2.38
N TRP A 132 -3.63 19.79 1.58
CA TRP A 132 -4.42 19.67 0.35
C TRP A 132 -3.51 19.45 -0.86
N ASN A 133 -3.64 18.28 -1.46
CA ASN A 133 -2.85 17.85 -2.63
C ASN A 133 -3.57 18.10 -3.97
N LEU A 134 -4.64 18.92 -4.00
CA LEU A 134 -5.48 19.16 -5.19
C LEU A 134 -6.15 17.88 -5.76
N LEU A 135 -6.19 16.78 -5.00
CA LEU A 135 -6.87 15.56 -5.36
C LEU A 135 -8.14 15.42 -4.51
N THR A 136 -9.30 15.45 -5.16
CA THR A 136 -10.62 15.30 -4.52
C THR A 136 -10.87 13.92 -3.90
N ARG A 137 -9.97 12.95 -4.14
CA ARG A 137 -10.10 11.58 -3.65
C ARG A 137 -9.38 11.30 -2.33
N THR A 138 -8.55 12.23 -1.87
CA THR A 138 -7.81 12.17 -0.60
C THR A 138 -8.31 13.20 0.40
N ASN A 139 -9.28 14.04 0.00
CA ASN A 139 -9.92 15.02 0.85
C ASN A 139 -11.36 15.26 0.36
N ASN A 140 -12.35 14.82 1.15
CA ASN A 140 -13.77 14.87 0.80
C ASN A 140 -14.47 16.19 1.16
N ASP A 141 -13.91 16.96 2.11
CA ASP A 141 -14.58 18.11 2.73
C ASP A 141 -14.26 19.45 2.04
N PHE A 142 -13.47 19.42 0.98
CA PHE A 142 -12.92 20.63 0.39
C PHE A 142 -13.79 21.21 -0.74
N GLN A 143 -14.89 21.86 -0.38
CA GLN A 143 -15.69 22.66 -1.33
C GLN A 143 -15.40 24.16 -1.19
N TYR A 144 -14.87 24.75 -2.27
CA TYR A 144 -14.71 26.20 -2.52
C TYR A 144 -14.16 27.07 -1.37
N ILE A 145 -12.83 27.11 -1.22
CA ILE A 145 -12.18 28.03 -0.26
C ILE A 145 -11.87 29.42 -0.85
N SER A 146 -11.34 29.51 -2.09
CA SER A 146 -11.10 30.81 -2.75
C SER A 146 -11.03 30.69 -4.29
N LEU A 147 -11.30 31.79 -5.01
CA LEU A 147 -11.23 31.84 -6.48
C LEU A 147 -9.84 31.46 -7.02
N LYS A 148 -8.77 31.98 -6.39
CA LYS A 148 -7.38 31.68 -6.77
C LYS A 148 -7.10 30.18 -6.67
N LEU A 149 -7.57 29.55 -5.60
CA LEU A 149 -7.36 28.14 -5.34
C LEU A 149 -8.19 27.24 -6.28
N THR A 150 -9.42 27.66 -6.60
CA THR A 150 -10.25 27.00 -7.61
C THR A 150 -9.62 27.07 -9.01
N LEU A 151 -9.01 28.21 -9.39
CA LEU A 151 -8.28 28.32 -10.65
C LEU A 151 -7.08 27.37 -10.71
N VAL A 152 -6.29 27.29 -9.64
CA VAL A 152 -5.17 26.33 -9.53
C VAL A 152 -5.65 24.89 -9.62
N TYR A 153 -6.77 24.57 -8.98
CA TYR A 153 -7.41 23.25 -9.10
C TYR A 153 -7.86 22.95 -10.53
N GLY A 154 -8.50 23.91 -11.21
CA GLY A 154 -8.92 23.77 -12.61
C GLY A 154 -7.74 23.55 -13.57
N ILE A 155 -6.68 24.35 -13.43
CA ILE A 155 -5.43 24.16 -14.17
C ILE A 155 -4.84 22.79 -13.86
N GLY A 156 -4.89 22.36 -12.60
CA GLY A 156 -4.39 21.05 -12.19
C GLY A 156 -5.17 19.87 -12.78
N ILE A 157 -6.50 19.99 -12.95
CA ILE A 157 -7.27 19.01 -13.71
C ILE A 157 -6.77 18.98 -15.16
N PHE A 158 -6.65 20.13 -15.81
CA PHE A 158 -6.20 20.19 -17.21
C PHE A 158 -4.83 19.53 -17.38
N VAL A 159 -3.85 19.88 -16.53
CA VAL A 159 -2.50 19.28 -16.58
C VAL A 159 -2.57 17.77 -16.35
N ARG A 160 -3.31 17.29 -15.35
CA ARG A 160 -3.36 15.85 -15.02
C ARG A 160 -4.04 15.03 -16.11
N TYR A 161 -5.14 15.51 -16.67
CA TYR A 161 -5.97 14.73 -17.59
C TYR A 161 -5.61 14.94 -19.06
N CYS A 162 -5.19 16.14 -19.47
CA CYS A 162 -4.89 16.45 -20.87
C CYS A 162 -3.41 16.33 -21.22
N ILE A 163 -2.50 16.38 -20.24
CA ILE A 163 -1.04 16.32 -20.47
C ILE A 163 -0.45 15.06 -19.84
N LEU A 164 -0.56 14.90 -18.52
CA LEU A 164 0.10 13.80 -17.81
C LEU A 164 -0.52 12.44 -18.15
N ALA A 165 -1.85 12.29 -18.05
CA ALA A 165 -2.50 11.00 -18.29
C ALA A 165 -2.22 10.42 -19.69
N PRO A 166 -2.34 11.17 -20.81
CA PRO A 166 -1.99 10.66 -22.13
C PRO A 166 -0.52 10.24 -22.24
N LEU A 167 0.40 11.09 -21.78
CA LEU A 167 1.84 10.78 -21.76
C LEU A 167 2.13 9.48 -21.01
N ARG A 168 1.53 9.32 -19.82
CA ARG A 168 1.71 8.15 -18.95
C ARG A 168 1.11 6.89 -19.54
N ILE A 169 -0.07 6.98 -20.16
CA ILE A 169 -0.69 5.87 -20.88
C ILE A 169 0.20 5.42 -22.04
N THR A 170 0.76 6.36 -22.81
CA THR A 170 1.72 6.04 -23.88
C THR A 170 2.97 5.35 -23.32
N LEU A 171 3.56 5.86 -22.25
CA LEU A 171 4.73 5.25 -21.59
C LEU A 171 4.43 3.85 -21.05
N ALA A 172 3.27 3.65 -20.42
CA ALA A 172 2.85 2.35 -19.91
C ALA A 172 2.66 1.34 -21.06
N PHE A 173 2.03 1.76 -22.17
CA PHE A 173 1.89 0.91 -23.34
C PHE A 173 3.25 0.51 -23.91
N ILE A 174 4.17 1.48 -24.09
CA ILE A 174 5.52 1.19 -24.58
C ILE A 174 6.29 0.27 -23.63
N GLY A 175 6.24 0.53 -22.32
CA GLY A 175 6.91 -0.31 -21.31
C GLY A 175 6.39 -1.75 -21.31
N LEU A 176 5.07 -1.94 -21.36
CA LEU A 176 4.46 -3.27 -21.41
C LEU A 176 4.74 -3.99 -22.74
N SER A 177 4.69 -3.28 -23.87
CA SER A 177 5.06 -3.85 -25.17
C SER A 177 6.54 -4.25 -25.19
N TRP A 178 7.43 -3.42 -24.65
CA TRP A 178 8.85 -3.72 -24.51
C TRP A 178 9.09 -4.97 -23.66
N LEU A 179 8.37 -5.11 -22.54
CA LEU A 179 8.42 -6.31 -21.72
C LEU A 179 8.06 -7.54 -22.55
N VAL A 180 6.89 -7.55 -23.19
CA VAL A 180 6.40 -8.72 -23.94
C VAL A 180 7.33 -9.10 -25.08
N ILE A 181 7.77 -8.11 -25.87
CA ILE A 181 8.64 -8.33 -27.03
C ILE A 181 10.04 -8.74 -26.56
N GLY A 182 10.62 -7.99 -25.62
CA GLY A 182 11.96 -8.20 -25.10
C GLY A 182 12.12 -9.54 -24.41
N THR A 183 11.20 -9.91 -23.51
CA THR A 183 11.29 -11.21 -22.82
C THR A 183 11.02 -12.38 -23.75
N SER A 184 10.17 -12.20 -24.76
CA SER A 184 9.98 -13.22 -25.80
C SER A 184 11.23 -13.41 -26.65
N ALA A 185 11.89 -12.33 -27.05
CA ALA A 185 13.15 -12.39 -27.80
C ALA A 185 14.27 -13.06 -26.98
N VAL A 186 14.42 -12.66 -25.70
CA VAL A 186 15.37 -13.29 -24.77
C VAL A 186 15.05 -14.77 -24.56
N GLY A 187 13.77 -15.14 -24.52
CA GLY A 187 13.34 -16.53 -24.36
C GLY A 187 13.79 -17.47 -25.48
N LEU A 188 13.99 -16.95 -26.69
CA LEU A 188 14.51 -17.70 -27.84
C LEU A 188 16.02 -17.97 -27.76
N LEU A 189 16.74 -17.27 -26.88
CA LEU A 189 18.17 -17.46 -26.71
C LEU A 189 18.47 -18.77 -25.97
N PRO A 190 19.59 -19.46 -26.31
CA PRO A 190 20.06 -20.60 -25.54
C PRO A 190 20.40 -20.19 -24.10
N ASN A 191 20.32 -21.15 -23.17
CA ASN A 191 20.56 -20.92 -21.74
C ASN A 191 22.05 -20.69 -21.44
N TRP A 192 22.55 -19.52 -21.80
CA TRP A 192 23.91 -19.07 -21.53
C TRP A 192 23.92 -17.84 -20.62
N ARG A 193 25.08 -17.45 -20.09
CA ARG A 193 25.22 -16.30 -19.16
C ARG A 193 24.65 -15.01 -19.75
N MET A 194 24.78 -14.80 -21.07
CA MET A 194 24.23 -13.64 -21.77
C MET A 194 22.70 -13.57 -21.70
N LYS A 195 21.99 -14.71 -21.69
CA LYS A 195 20.53 -14.75 -21.60
C LYS A 195 20.04 -14.16 -20.28
N PHE A 196 20.68 -14.54 -19.16
CA PHE A 196 20.33 -14.04 -17.83
C PHE A 196 20.60 -12.54 -17.72
N TRP A 197 21.77 -12.09 -18.18
CA TRP A 197 22.11 -10.67 -18.19
C TRP A 197 21.12 -9.87 -19.03
N LEU A 198 20.83 -10.31 -20.26
CA LEU A 198 19.90 -9.61 -21.15
C LEU A 198 18.46 -9.62 -20.60
N SER A 199 18.04 -10.73 -19.98
CA SER A 199 16.76 -10.83 -19.28
C SER A 199 16.64 -9.78 -18.18
N GLU A 200 17.63 -9.72 -17.28
CA GLU A 200 17.64 -8.74 -16.19
C GLU A 200 17.60 -7.30 -16.74
N TRP A 201 18.36 -7.02 -17.80
CA TRP A 201 18.34 -5.72 -18.47
C TRP A 201 16.96 -5.36 -19.05
N VAL A 202 16.32 -6.28 -19.79
CA VAL A 202 14.99 -6.04 -20.38
C VAL A 202 13.95 -5.74 -19.30
N HIS A 203 13.94 -6.51 -18.21
CA HIS A 203 13.02 -6.28 -17.11
C HIS A 203 13.26 -4.93 -16.44
N VAL A 204 14.49 -4.64 -16.03
CA VAL A 204 14.82 -3.37 -15.36
C VAL A 204 14.45 -2.18 -16.26
N MET A 205 14.73 -2.24 -17.55
CA MET A 205 14.34 -1.19 -18.49
C MET A 205 12.82 -1.00 -18.54
N CYS A 206 12.04 -2.09 -18.66
CA CYS A 206 10.58 -2.02 -18.60
C CYS A 206 10.11 -1.34 -17.31
N TYR A 207 10.57 -1.81 -16.15
CA TYR A 207 10.13 -1.27 -14.87
C TYR A 207 10.53 0.20 -14.68
N ARG A 208 11.70 0.62 -15.17
CA ARG A 208 12.11 2.04 -15.20
C ARG A 208 11.20 2.88 -16.10
N ILE A 209 10.83 2.39 -17.27
CA ILE A 209 9.88 3.09 -18.16
C ILE A 209 8.52 3.21 -17.49
N CYS A 210 8.01 2.13 -16.90
CA CYS A 210 6.74 2.13 -16.17
C CYS A 210 6.78 3.06 -14.96
N ALA A 211 7.86 3.08 -14.19
CA ALA A 211 8.06 3.99 -13.06
C ALA A 211 8.06 5.46 -13.52
N ARG A 212 8.75 5.80 -14.62
CA ARG A 212 8.70 7.14 -15.22
C ARG A 212 7.30 7.48 -15.75
N GLY A 213 6.59 6.48 -16.29
CA GLY A 213 5.17 6.57 -16.65
C GLY A 213 4.24 6.77 -15.45
N LEU A 214 4.70 6.59 -14.22
CA LEU A 214 3.97 6.95 -13.01
C LEU A 214 4.46 8.28 -12.41
N SER A 215 5.40 8.95 -13.08
CA SER A 215 6.19 10.06 -12.53
C SER A 215 6.76 9.69 -11.15
N ALA A 216 7.25 8.45 -11.03
CA ALA A 216 7.76 7.94 -9.78
C ALA A 216 9.12 8.55 -9.46
N THR A 217 9.26 9.10 -8.25
CA THR A 217 10.54 9.51 -7.67
C THR A 217 10.83 8.59 -6.50
N ILE A 218 11.79 7.69 -6.70
CA ILE A 218 12.09 6.63 -5.75
C ILE A 218 13.45 6.91 -5.12
N ARG A 219 13.47 7.08 -3.80
CA ARG A 219 14.71 7.26 -3.02
C ARG A 219 15.08 5.93 -2.39
N TYR A 220 16.22 5.40 -2.80
CA TYR A 220 16.74 4.13 -2.29
C TYR A 220 17.79 4.40 -1.24
N HIS A 221 17.65 3.73 -0.11
CA HIS A 221 18.55 3.83 1.04
C HIS A 221 19.19 2.47 1.31
N ASP A 222 20.43 2.49 1.81
CA ASP A 222 21.14 1.30 2.30
C ASP A 222 21.28 0.19 1.22
N ARG A 223 21.61 0.59 -0.02
CA ARG A 223 21.66 -0.28 -1.22
C ARG A 223 22.61 -1.47 -1.10
N GLU A 224 23.56 -1.44 -0.18
CA GLU A 224 24.42 -2.56 0.18
C GLU A 224 23.64 -3.77 0.70
N ASN A 225 22.45 -3.58 1.27
CA ASN A 225 21.59 -4.64 1.80
C ASN A 225 20.59 -5.18 0.76
N LYS A 226 20.82 -4.91 -0.53
CA LYS A 226 19.90 -5.37 -1.59
C LYS A 226 19.72 -6.89 -1.56
N PRO A 227 18.49 -7.38 -1.85
CA PRO A 227 18.22 -8.80 -1.94
C PRO A 227 19.13 -9.51 -2.95
N GLN A 228 19.77 -10.59 -2.50
CA GLN A 228 20.68 -11.39 -3.32
C GLN A 228 20.00 -12.68 -3.80
N LYS A 229 20.58 -13.29 -4.85
CA LYS A 229 20.12 -14.56 -5.42
C LYS A 229 20.05 -15.66 -4.35
N GLY A 230 19.07 -16.56 -4.49
CA GLY A 230 18.86 -17.65 -3.53
C GLY A 230 18.37 -17.22 -2.14
N GLY A 231 17.64 -16.11 -2.04
CA GLY A 231 16.95 -15.65 -0.83
C GLY A 231 15.56 -15.08 -1.11
N ILE A 232 14.90 -14.53 -0.09
CA ILE A 232 13.54 -13.99 -0.17
C ILE A 232 13.56 -12.51 0.25
N CYS A 233 13.15 -11.63 -0.67
CA CYS A 233 12.82 -10.25 -0.39
C CYS A 233 11.42 -10.16 0.22
N VAL A 234 11.32 -9.61 1.42
CA VAL A 234 10.06 -9.38 2.13
C VAL A 234 9.82 -7.88 2.26
N ALA A 235 8.67 -7.39 1.82
CA ALA A 235 8.31 -5.99 1.92
C ALA A 235 6.89 -5.78 2.44
N ASN A 236 6.63 -4.62 3.05
CA ASN A 236 5.27 -4.14 3.27
C ASN A 236 4.60 -3.81 1.93
N HIS A 237 3.26 -3.88 1.88
CA HIS A 237 2.49 -3.86 0.65
C HIS A 237 1.38 -2.83 0.65
N THR A 238 1.60 -1.72 -0.05
CA THR A 238 0.59 -0.66 -0.22
C THR A 238 -0.16 -0.79 -1.53
N SER A 239 0.46 -1.38 -2.56
CA SER A 239 -0.10 -1.42 -3.90
C SER A 239 0.51 -2.47 -4.82
N PRO A 240 -0.22 -2.96 -5.84
CA PRO A 240 0.37 -3.75 -6.94
C PRO A 240 1.55 -3.05 -7.64
N ILE A 241 1.60 -1.71 -7.64
CA ILE A 241 2.74 -0.98 -8.24
C ILE A 241 4.03 -1.09 -7.40
N ASP A 242 3.98 -1.60 -6.17
CA ASP A 242 5.18 -1.86 -5.35
C ASP A 242 6.17 -2.76 -6.09
N ILE A 243 5.68 -3.67 -6.94
CA ILE A 243 6.50 -4.50 -7.82
C ILE A 243 7.29 -3.61 -8.81
N VAL A 244 6.64 -2.62 -9.43
CA VAL A 244 7.31 -1.69 -10.35
C VAL A 244 8.35 -0.86 -9.60
N ILE A 245 8.04 -0.43 -8.37
CA ILE A 245 8.96 0.34 -7.53
C ILE A 245 10.20 -0.48 -7.15
N LEU A 246 10.03 -1.72 -6.65
CA LEU A 246 11.16 -2.56 -6.27
C LEU A 246 11.96 -3.04 -7.48
N CYS A 247 11.28 -3.46 -8.56
CA CYS A 247 11.93 -3.95 -9.77
C CYS A 247 12.65 -2.86 -10.59
N ASN A 248 12.50 -1.59 -10.21
CA ASN A 248 13.22 -0.48 -10.82
C ASN A 248 14.73 -0.46 -10.44
N ASP A 249 15.10 -1.09 -9.32
CA ASP A 249 16.48 -1.10 -8.79
C ASP A 249 17.05 -2.51 -8.52
N GLY A 250 16.34 -3.56 -8.97
CA GLY A 250 16.77 -4.96 -8.94
C GLY A 250 15.79 -5.88 -9.66
N CYS A 251 16.16 -7.13 -9.91
CA CYS A 251 15.26 -8.13 -10.51
C CYS A 251 14.79 -9.14 -9.46
N TYR A 252 13.53 -9.54 -9.54
CA TYR A 252 12.92 -10.46 -8.59
C TYR A 252 12.13 -11.55 -9.30
N ALA A 253 12.19 -12.77 -8.77
CA ALA A 253 11.20 -13.79 -9.06
C ALA A 253 9.92 -13.44 -8.30
N MET A 254 8.80 -13.48 -9.01
CA MET A 254 7.49 -13.12 -8.43
C MET A 254 6.74 -14.38 -8.08
N VAL A 255 5.95 -14.31 -7.01
CA VAL A 255 5.03 -15.36 -6.60
C VAL A 255 3.60 -14.85 -6.75
N GLY A 256 2.74 -15.64 -7.39
CA GLY A 256 1.34 -15.27 -7.45
C GLY A 256 0.45 -16.32 -8.09
N GLN A 257 -0.84 -16.00 -8.19
CA GLN A 257 -1.80 -16.85 -8.87
C GLN A 257 -1.67 -16.68 -10.39
N VAL A 258 -1.89 -17.75 -11.16
CA VAL A 258 -2.09 -17.67 -12.61
C VAL A 258 -3.39 -16.91 -12.90
N HIS A 259 -3.32 -15.98 -13.86
CA HIS A 259 -4.45 -15.19 -14.34
C HIS A 259 -4.67 -15.40 -15.85
N GLY A 260 -5.91 -15.20 -16.30
CA GLY A 260 -6.27 -15.16 -17.72
C GLY A 260 -6.10 -13.77 -18.35
N GLY A 261 -6.60 -13.63 -19.59
CA GLY A 261 -6.65 -12.34 -20.30
C GLY A 261 -5.27 -11.68 -20.49
N LEU A 262 -5.25 -10.34 -20.45
CA LEU A 262 -4.04 -9.54 -20.64
C LEU A 262 -2.97 -9.82 -19.56
N ILE A 263 -3.38 -10.00 -18.30
CA ILE A 263 -2.46 -10.34 -17.20
C ILE A 263 -1.80 -11.69 -17.48
N GLY A 264 -2.56 -12.68 -17.97
CA GLY A 264 -2.00 -13.97 -18.36
C GLY A 264 -0.98 -13.87 -19.50
N VAL A 265 -1.19 -12.98 -20.47
CA VAL A 265 -0.21 -12.71 -21.55
C VAL A 265 1.09 -12.17 -20.96
N LEU A 266 1.00 -11.19 -20.05
CA LEU A 266 2.16 -10.62 -19.38
C LEU A 266 2.89 -11.69 -18.53
N GLN A 267 2.16 -12.50 -17.74
CA GLN A 267 2.73 -13.57 -16.94
C GLN A 267 3.48 -14.59 -17.80
N ARG A 268 2.87 -15.04 -18.91
CA ARG A 268 3.53 -15.97 -19.85
C ARG A 268 4.77 -15.36 -20.50
N ALA A 269 4.74 -14.08 -20.83
CA ALA A 269 5.89 -13.39 -21.40
C ALA A 269 7.04 -13.29 -20.40
N MET A 270 6.77 -12.96 -19.13
CA MET A 270 7.81 -12.84 -18.10
C MET A 270 8.50 -14.18 -17.80
N VAL A 271 7.71 -15.28 -17.72
CA VAL A 271 8.23 -16.65 -17.46
C VAL A 271 9.24 -17.12 -18.49
N ARG A 272 9.16 -16.65 -19.75
CA ARG A 272 10.11 -17.02 -20.81
C ARG A 272 11.54 -16.58 -20.53
N SER A 273 11.73 -15.60 -19.64
CA SER A 273 13.00 -14.93 -19.42
C SER A 273 13.45 -14.95 -17.95
N CYS A 274 12.53 -15.12 -17.01
CA CYS A 274 12.80 -15.25 -15.58
C CYS A 274 11.89 -16.34 -14.98
N PRO A 275 12.41 -17.25 -14.13
CA PRO A 275 11.62 -18.31 -13.51
C PRO A 275 10.72 -17.77 -12.38
N HIS A 276 9.64 -17.06 -12.74
CA HIS A 276 8.60 -16.67 -11.79
C HIS A 276 7.78 -17.89 -11.33
N VAL A 277 7.34 -17.88 -10.08
CA VAL A 277 6.57 -18.99 -9.48
C VAL A 277 5.08 -18.65 -9.51
N TRP A 278 4.36 -19.20 -10.48
CA TRP A 278 2.91 -19.05 -10.57
C TRP A 278 2.21 -20.31 -10.12
N PHE A 279 1.16 -20.15 -9.31
CA PHE A 279 0.35 -21.23 -8.80
C PHE A 279 -1.05 -21.18 -9.38
N GLU A 280 -1.63 -22.35 -9.62
CA GLU A 280 -3.07 -22.43 -9.88
C GLU A 280 -3.86 -22.17 -8.60
N ARG A 281 -5.12 -21.74 -8.74
CA ARG A 281 -5.97 -21.43 -7.58
C ARG A 281 -6.18 -22.64 -6.66
N ALA A 282 -6.20 -23.86 -7.22
CA ALA A 282 -6.29 -25.09 -6.44
C ALA A 282 -4.98 -25.37 -5.67
N GLU A 283 -3.83 -25.20 -6.34
CA GLU A 283 -2.50 -25.43 -5.75
C GLU A 283 -2.18 -24.47 -4.60
N MET A 284 -2.66 -23.22 -4.66
CA MET A 284 -2.45 -22.23 -3.59
C MET A 284 -3.04 -22.65 -2.24
N LYS A 285 -3.97 -23.62 -2.22
CA LYS A 285 -4.53 -24.18 -0.98
C LYS A 285 -3.62 -25.24 -0.37
N ASP A 286 -2.74 -25.85 -1.16
CA ASP A 286 -1.77 -26.84 -0.70
C ASP A 286 -0.50 -26.17 -0.18
N ARG A 287 -0.44 -26.01 1.14
CA ARG A 287 0.71 -25.41 1.82
C ARG A 287 2.01 -26.19 1.61
N HIS A 288 1.96 -27.52 1.50
CA HIS A 288 3.15 -28.33 1.31
C HIS A 288 3.73 -28.11 -0.08
N LEU A 289 2.87 -28.09 -1.11
CA LEU A 289 3.29 -27.80 -2.47
C LEU A 289 3.90 -26.40 -2.61
N VAL A 290 3.27 -25.39 -2.02
CA VAL A 290 3.78 -24.01 -2.02
C VAL A 290 5.15 -23.94 -1.35
N THR A 291 5.26 -24.49 -0.14
CA THR A 291 6.52 -24.51 0.62
C THR A 291 7.63 -25.22 -0.14
N LYS A 292 7.33 -26.38 -0.75
CA LYS A 292 8.29 -27.13 -1.55
C LYS A 292 8.80 -26.33 -2.75
N ARG A 293 7.92 -25.74 -3.56
CA ARG A 293 8.33 -24.95 -4.74
C ARG A 293 9.17 -23.73 -4.36
N LEU A 294 8.83 -23.05 -3.27
CA LEU A 294 9.61 -21.92 -2.78
C LEU A 294 10.98 -22.37 -2.26
N THR A 295 11.05 -23.50 -1.54
CA THR A 295 12.29 -24.11 -1.06
C THR A 295 13.21 -24.49 -2.23
N ASP A 296 12.67 -25.18 -3.23
CA ASP A 296 13.41 -25.58 -4.45
C ASP A 296 13.95 -24.36 -5.22
N HIS A 297 13.19 -23.25 -5.25
CA HIS A 297 13.63 -22.00 -5.88
C HIS A 297 14.76 -21.32 -5.10
N VAL A 298 14.65 -21.23 -3.77
CA VAL A 298 15.66 -20.58 -2.90
C VAL A 298 16.97 -21.39 -2.83
N ASN A 299 16.89 -22.71 -2.94
CA ASN A 299 18.08 -23.58 -2.94
C ASN A 299 18.91 -23.43 -4.21
N ASP A 300 18.30 -23.02 -5.31
CA ASP A 300 18.99 -22.70 -6.56
C ASP A 300 19.57 -21.27 -6.49
N LYS A 301 20.87 -21.19 -6.21
CA LYS A 301 21.59 -19.92 -6.03
C LYS A 301 21.79 -19.12 -7.32
N GLU A 302 21.46 -19.68 -8.48
CA GLU A 302 21.48 -18.93 -9.75
C GLU A 302 20.17 -18.15 -9.98
N LYS A 303 19.10 -18.51 -9.28
CA LYS A 303 17.78 -17.85 -9.42
C LYS A 303 17.71 -16.53 -8.67
N LEU A 304 16.94 -15.62 -9.26
CA LEU A 304 16.62 -14.32 -8.68
C LEU A 304 15.93 -14.46 -7.31
N PRO A 305 16.16 -13.52 -6.38
CA PRO A 305 15.47 -13.51 -5.10
C PRO A 305 13.95 -13.49 -5.31
N ILE A 306 13.24 -14.21 -4.45
CA ILE A 306 11.78 -14.23 -4.47
C ILE A 306 11.26 -12.95 -3.83
N LEU A 307 10.38 -12.20 -4.48
CA LEU A 307 9.67 -11.08 -3.87
C LEU A 307 8.33 -11.56 -3.29
N ILE A 308 8.15 -11.36 -1.98
CA ILE A 308 6.93 -11.72 -1.25
C ILE A 308 6.44 -10.52 -0.43
N PHE A 309 5.14 -10.30 -0.48
CA PHE A 309 4.40 -9.36 0.35
C PHE A 309 3.58 -10.13 1.39
N PRO A 310 4.16 -10.49 2.55
CA PRO A 310 3.56 -11.46 3.47
C PRO A 310 2.33 -10.94 4.21
N GLU A 311 1.95 -9.67 4.07
CA GLU A 311 0.65 -9.15 4.53
C GLU A 311 -0.53 -9.85 3.81
N GLY A 312 -0.31 -10.35 2.59
CA GLY A 312 -1.33 -11.04 1.80
C GLY A 312 -2.44 -10.14 1.26
N THR A 313 -2.36 -8.83 1.49
CA THR A 313 -3.28 -7.80 0.99
C THR A 313 -2.55 -6.47 0.92
N CYS A 314 -3.08 -5.54 0.12
CA CYS A 314 -2.63 -4.15 0.17
C CYS A 314 -3.24 -3.43 1.38
N VAL A 315 -2.40 -2.73 2.12
CA VAL A 315 -2.70 -1.95 3.33
C VAL A 315 -2.33 -0.50 3.07
N ASN A 316 -3.04 0.44 3.67
CA ASN A 316 -2.69 1.85 3.48
C ASN A 316 -1.29 2.14 4.03
N ASN A 317 -0.74 3.27 3.62
CA ASN A 317 0.64 3.66 3.85
C ASN A 317 0.95 4.06 5.32
N THR A 318 0.13 3.65 6.29
CA THR A 318 0.25 4.07 7.71
C THR A 318 0.66 2.94 8.66
N SER A 319 0.46 1.69 8.25
CA SER A 319 0.66 0.51 9.10
C SER A 319 1.17 -0.69 8.31
N VAL A 320 1.70 -1.68 9.03
CA VAL A 320 2.01 -3.01 8.50
C VAL A 320 1.15 -4.03 9.22
N MET A 321 0.43 -4.88 8.47
CA MET A 321 -0.40 -5.95 9.04
C MET A 321 0.44 -7.16 9.44
N MET A 322 -0.18 -8.10 10.15
CA MET A 322 0.44 -9.37 10.49
C MET A 322 0.97 -10.08 9.24
N PHE A 323 2.24 -10.50 9.31
CA PHE A 323 2.86 -11.28 8.25
C PHE A 323 2.45 -12.74 8.33
N LYS A 324 2.06 -13.32 7.20
CA LYS A 324 1.81 -14.75 7.09
C LYS A 324 3.12 -15.52 7.24
N LYS A 325 3.14 -16.52 8.14
CA LYS A 325 4.34 -17.31 8.47
C LYS A 325 4.91 -18.18 7.33
N GLY A 326 4.14 -18.45 6.27
CA GLY A 326 4.52 -19.48 5.27
C GLY A 326 5.85 -19.24 4.57
N SER A 327 6.22 -17.98 4.28
CA SER A 327 7.55 -17.66 3.71
C SER A 327 8.70 -17.80 4.70
N PHE A 328 8.41 -17.84 6.01
CA PHE A 328 9.38 -17.91 7.09
C PHE A 328 9.60 -19.36 7.58
N GLU A 329 8.75 -20.31 7.16
CA GLU A 329 8.91 -21.75 7.45
C GLU A 329 9.99 -22.44 6.59
N ILE A 330 10.45 -21.78 5.52
CA ILE A 330 11.39 -22.36 4.53
C ILE A 330 12.85 -22.38 5.05
N GLY A 331 13.17 -21.60 6.09
CA GLY A 331 14.56 -21.43 6.55
C GLY A 331 15.45 -20.64 5.58
N ALA A 332 14.84 -19.89 4.65
CA ALA A 332 15.54 -19.06 3.69
C ALA A 332 16.17 -17.81 4.35
N THR A 333 17.18 -17.25 3.69
CA THR A 333 17.68 -15.91 4.01
C THR A 333 16.63 -14.85 3.65
N ILE A 334 16.22 -14.02 4.63
CA ILE A 334 15.23 -12.96 4.44
C ILE A 334 15.92 -11.61 4.29
N TYR A 335 15.56 -10.89 3.23
CA TYR A 335 15.97 -9.51 2.98
C TYR A 335 14.76 -8.59 3.21
N PRO A 336 14.66 -7.92 4.38
CA PRO A 336 13.55 -7.05 4.66
C PRO A 336 13.69 -5.73 3.90
N VAL A 337 12.57 -5.23 3.38
CA VAL A 337 12.50 -3.95 2.66
C VAL A 337 11.32 -3.15 3.18
N ALA A 338 11.56 -1.91 3.57
CA ALA A 338 10.49 -0.98 3.92
C ALA A 338 10.21 -0.03 2.76
N ILE A 339 8.94 0.13 2.40
CA ILE A 339 8.46 1.09 1.40
C ILE A 339 7.53 2.08 2.12
N LYS A 340 7.80 3.38 1.96
CA LYS A 340 6.92 4.44 2.43
C LYS A 340 6.67 5.43 1.32
N TYR A 341 5.40 5.60 0.95
CA TYR A 341 4.95 6.61 0.00
C TYR A 341 4.80 7.97 0.69
N ASP A 342 5.00 9.04 -0.06
CA ASP A 342 4.65 10.39 0.36
C ASP A 342 3.24 10.71 -0.17
N PRO A 343 2.23 10.73 0.71
CA PRO A 343 0.85 10.90 0.29
C PRO A 343 0.54 12.34 -0.18
N ASN A 344 1.41 13.31 0.10
CA ASN A 344 1.20 14.73 -0.26
C ASN A 344 1.12 14.96 -1.77
N VAL A 345 1.72 14.10 -2.60
CA VAL A 345 1.71 14.24 -4.07
C VAL A 345 0.91 13.16 -4.78
N GLY A 346 0.51 12.11 -4.07
CA GLY A 346 -0.29 11.02 -4.61
C GLY A 346 -0.51 9.90 -3.62
N ASP A 347 -1.73 9.35 -3.64
CA ASP A 347 -2.07 8.15 -2.88
C ASP A 347 -1.85 6.90 -3.73
N ALA A 348 -0.87 6.07 -3.33
CA ALA A 348 -0.55 4.81 -3.98
C ALA A 348 -1.51 3.67 -3.60
N PHE A 349 -2.25 3.80 -2.49
CA PHE A 349 -2.99 2.70 -1.88
C PHE A 349 -4.05 2.10 -2.81
N TRP A 350 -4.08 0.77 -2.87
CA TRP A 350 -5.10 0.03 -3.60
C TRP A 350 -6.03 -0.77 -2.69
N ASN A 351 -7.32 -0.39 -2.71
CA ASN A 351 -8.37 -1.22 -2.14
C ASN A 351 -9.04 -2.08 -3.23
N SER A 352 -8.63 -3.34 -3.32
CA SER A 352 -9.20 -4.33 -4.26
C SER A 352 -10.71 -4.58 -4.10
N SER A 353 -11.28 -4.31 -2.92
CA SER A 353 -12.71 -4.49 -2.65
C SER A 353 -13.55 -3.32 -3.15
N LYS A 354 -12.94 -2.14 -3.34
CA LYS A 354 -13.61 -0.91 -3.80
C LYS A 354 -13.30 -0.56 -5.27
N HIS A 355 -12.09 -0.89 -5.73
CA HIS A 355 -11.60 -0.48 -7.05
C HIS A 355 -11.08 -1.66 -7.85
N SER A 356 -11.57 -1.78 -9.10
CA SER A 356 -10.94 -2.66 -10.09
C SER A 356 -9.52 -2.19 -10.41
N MET A 357 -8.68 -3.09 -10.91
CA MET A 357 -7.30 -2.76 -11.32
C MET A 357 -7.28 -1.63 -12.36
N VAL A 358 -8.20 -1.63 -13.34
CA VAL A 358 -8.25 -0.58 -14.37
C VAL A 358 -8.58 0.78 -13.76
N ASN A 359 -9.60 0.84 -12.89
CA ASN A 359 -9.95 2.08 -12.20
C ASN A 359 -8.78 2.58 -11.33
N TYR A 360 -8.11 1.67 -10.63
CA TYR A 360 -6.92 1.99 -9.86
C TYR A 360 -5.77 2.53 -10.73
N LEU A 361 -5.47 1.90 -11.86
CA LEU A 361 -4.42 2.36 -12.77
C LEU A 361 -4.77 3.73 -13.36
N LEU A 362 -6.02 3.98 -13.76
CA LEU A 362 -6.46 5.31 -14.22
C LEU A 362 -6.32 6.37 -13.14
N ARG A 363 -6.64 6.03 -11.88
CA ARG A 363 -6.37 6.89 -10.72
C ARG A 363 -4.88 7.20 -10.62
N MET A 364 -3.99 6.24 -10.85
CA MET A 364 -2.55 6.47 -10.80
C MET A 364 -2.05 7.32 -11.97
N MET A 365 -2.55 7.08 -13.18
CA MET A 365 -2.23 7.89 -14.36
C MET A 365 -2.66 9.35 -14.22
N THR A 366 -3.67 9.63 -13.40
CA THR A 366 -4.22 10.97 -13.15
C THR A 366 -3.76 11.60 -11.82
N SER A 367 -2.79 10.99 -11.11
CA SER A 367 -2.13 11.57 -9.93
C SER A 367 -1.15 12.69 -10.32
N TRP A 368 -0.60 13.43 -9.35
CA TRP A 368 0.50 14.35 -9.66
C TRP A 368 1.83 13.62 -9.83
N ALA A 369 2.19 12.78 -8.87
CA ALA A 369 3.40 11.96 -8.91
C ALA A 369 3.28 10.81 -7.92
N LEU A 370 4.26 9.92 -7.93
CA LEU A 370 4.44 8.89 -6.90
C LEU A 370 5.81 9.06 -6.28
N VAL A 371 5.87 9.59 -5.06
CA VAL A 371 7.13 9.73 -4.34
C VAL A 371 7.18 8.66 -3.27
N CYS A 372 8.28 7.93 -3.19
CA CYS A 372 8.47 6.95 -2.13
C CYS A 372 9.93 6.80 -1.74
N ASN A 373 10.12 6.31 -0.52
CA ASN A 373 11.40 5.86 -0.01
C ASN A 373 11.37 4.34 0.09
N VAL A 374 12.47 3.72 -0.33
CA VAL A 374 12.73 2.28 -0.24
C VAL A 374 13.98 2.10 0.60
N TRP A 375 13.85 1.47 1.75
CA TRP A 375 14.98 1.11 2.60
C TRP A 375 15.25 -0.38 2.50
N TYR A 376 16.46 -0.76 2.13
CA TYR A 376 16.92 -2.14 2.21
C TYR A 376 17.52 -2.38 3.60
N LEU A 377 16.87 -3.21 4.41
CA LEU A 377 17.30 -3.45 5.78
C LEU A 377 18.36 -4.56 5.81
N PRO A 378 19.20 -4.62 6.86
CA PRO A 378 20.13 -5.72 7.07
C PRO A 378 19.43 -7.08 6.98
N VAL A 379 20.13 -8.04 6.37
CA VAL A 379 19.64 -9.40 6.18
C VAL A 379 19.30 -10.07 7.51
N MET A 380 18.23 -10.86 7.52
CA MET A 380 17.75 -11.54 8.72
C MET A 380 17.66 -13.05 8.48
N HIS A 381 18.14 -13.81 9.46
CA HIS A 381 18.00 -15.26 9.55
C HIS A 381 17.16 -15.60 10.78
N GLN A 382 16.48 -16.74 10.73
CA GLN A 382 15.80 -17.30 11.88
C GLN A 382 16.83 -17.62 12.97
N GLN A 383 16.57 -17.18 14.19
CA GLN A 383 17.46 -17.40 15.34
C GLN A 383 17.23 -18.79 15.95
N GLU A 384 18.20 -19.26 16.73
CA GLU A 384 18.04 -20.50 17.49
C GLU A 384 16.90 -20.37 18.51
N GLY A 385 15.97 -21.33 18.50
CA GLY A 385 14.77 -21.31 19.35
C GLY A 385 13.64 -20.37 18.89
N GLU A 386 13.84 -19.60 17.81
CA GLU A 386 12.80 -18.75 17.23
C GLU A 386 11.91 -19.57 16.29
N ASP A 387 10.59 -19.54 16.46
CA ASP A 387 9.66 -20.16 15.52
C ASP A 387 9.37 -19.25 14.30
N ALA A 388 8.71 -19.79 13.27
CA ALA A 388 8.43 -19.03 12.04
C ALA A 388 7.51 -17.81 12.26
N VAL A 389 6.65 -17.83 13.27
CA VAL A 389 5.75 -16.71 13.61
C VAL A 389 6.54 -15.61 14.31
N GLN A 390 7.38 -15.96 15.28
CA GLN A 390 8.28 -15.05 15.96
C GLN A 390 9.24 -14.39 14.97
N PHE A 391 9.81 -15.18 14.05
CA PHE A 391 10.67 -14.65 13.00
C PHE A 391 9.93 -13.69 12.07
N ALA A 392 8.73 -14.07 11.61
CA ALA A 392 7.89 -13.19 10.79
C ALA A 392 7.57 -11.86 11.51
N ASN A 393 7.25 -11.92 12.81
CA ASN A 393 6.98 -10.75 13.63
C ASN A 393 8.22 -9.88 13.80
N ARG A 394 9.40 -10.45 14.06
CA ARG A 394 10.66 -9.68 14.17
C ARG A 394 10.99 -8.95 12.88
N VAL A 395 10.82 -9.60 11.73
CA VAL A 395 11.01 -9.00 10.40
C VAL A 395 9.98 -7.89 10.14
N LYS A 396 8.70 -8.14 10.45
CA LYS A 396 7.62 -7.14 10.37
C LYS A 396 7.95 -5.90 11.21
N SER A 397 8.32 -6.08 12.48
CA SER A 397 8.65 -4.99 13.38
C SER A 397 9.86 -4.17 12.90
N ALA A 398 10.86 -4.82 12.29
CA ALA A 398 11.99 -4.12 11.69
C ALA A 398 11.55 -3.23 10.51
N ILE A 399 10.72 -3.76 9.60
CA ILE A 399 10.15 -3.02 8.48
C ILE A 399 9.27 -1.86 8.96
N ALA A 400 8.38 -2.11 9.91
CA ALA A 400 7.46 -1.11 10.46
C ALA A 400 8.24 0.04 11.12
N ARG A 401 9.24 -0.29 11.95
CA ARG A 401 10.12 0.70 12.60
C ARG A 401 10.89 1.54 11.59
N ARG A 402 11.47 0.92 10.55
CA ARG A 402 12.24 1.67 9.53
C ARG A 402 11.37 2.56 8.67
N GLY A 403 10.17 2.09 8.31
CA GLY A 403 9.21 2.83 7.49
C GLY A 403 8.39 3.88 8.25
N GLY A 404 8.48 3.94 9.58
CA GLY A 404 7.61 4.80 10.39
C GLY A 404 6.14 4.39 10.24
N LEU A 405 5.87 3.09 10.32
CA LEU A 405 4.55 2.48 10.19
C LEU A 405 4.13 1.85 11.52
N VAL A 406 2.83 1.88 11.80
CA VAL A 406 2.27 1.19 12.98
C VAL A 406 2.36 -0.32 12.79
N ASP A 407 2.94 -1.02 13.76
CA ASP A 407 3.09 -2.47 13.76
C ASP A 407 1.82 -3.13 14.35
N LEU A 408 0.96 -3.68 13.48
CA LEU A 408 -0.31 -4.27 13.89
C LEU A 408 -0.23 -5.80 14.03
N GLN A 409 -0.91 -6.33 15.04
CA GLN A 409 -1.04 -7.78 15.28
C GLN A 409 -2.22 -8.40 14.52
N TRP A 410 -2.94 -7.61 13.72
CA TRP A 410 -4.15 -8.05 13.04
C TRP A 410 -3.88 -8.60 11.65
N ASP A 411 -4.70 -9.57 11.27
CA ASP A 411 -4.63 -10.20 9.95
C ASP A 411 -5.32 -9.36 8.87
N GLY A 412 -4.66 -9.23 7.71
CA GLY A 412 -5.22 -8.54 6.55
C GLY A 412 -6.53 -9.14 6.00
N GLY A 413 -6.89 -10.36 6.39
CA GLY A 413 -8.15 -11.02 6.03
C GLY A 413 -9.40 -10.26 6.50
N LEU A 414 -9.29 -9.49 7.58
CA LEU A 414 -10.37 -8.64 8.11
C LEU A 414 -10.84 -7.56 7.12
N LYS A 415 -10.06 -7.30 6.04
CA LYS A 415 -10.49 -6.48 4.90
C LYS A 415 -11.73 -7.03 4.17
N ARG A 416 -11.96 -8.35 4.23
CA ARG A 416 -12.97 -9.06 3.43
C ARG A 416 -13.91 -9.93 4.24
N SER A 417 -13.47 -10.40 5.40
CA SER A 417 -14.27 -11.23 6.29
C SER A 417 -14.59 -10.48 7.57
N GLN A 418 -15.83 -10.65 8.05
CA GLN A 418 -16.21 -10.21 9.38
C GLN A 418 -15.40 -10.96 10.45
N PRO A 419 -15.21 -10.37 11.64
CA PRO A 419 -14.73 -11.09 12.79
C PRO A 419 -15.55 -12.35 13.02
N LYS A 420 -14.87 -13.35 13.57
CA LYS A 420 -15.45 -14.63 13.93
C LYS A 420 -16.59 -14.43 14.95
N VAL A 421 -17.73 -15.11 14.74
CA VAL A 421 -18.98 -14.85 15.48
C VAL A 421 -18.80 -14.97 17.00
N TRP A 422 -18.03 -15.95 17.48
CA TRP A 422 -17.80 -16.11 18.92
C TRP A 422 -17.09 -14.93 19.58
N PHE A 423 -16.25 -14.18 18.86
CA PHE A 423 -15.63 -12.96 19.44
C PHE A 423 -16.68 -11.88 19.67
N LYS A 424 -17.67 -11.79 18.78
CA LYS A 424 -18.82 -10.92 18.96
C LYS A 424 -19.68 -11.41 20.12
N GLU A 425 -19.95 -12.71 20.20
CA GLU A 425 -20.75 -13.31 21.28
C GLU A 425 -20.07 -13.12 22.64
N GLU A 426 -18.76 -13.28 22.74
CA GLU A 426 -17.99 -13.06 23.97
C GLU A 426 -18.11 -11.60 24.44
N GLN A 427 -17.97 -10.65 23.52
CA GLN A 427 -18.13 -9.23 23.84
C GLN A 427 -19.58 -8.92 24.24
N GLN A 428 -20.57 -9.47 23.53
CA GLN A 428 -21.99 -9.34 23.90
C GLN A 428 -22.28 -9.94 25.27
N LYS A 429 -21.64 -11.04 25.63
CA LYS A 429 -21.76 -11.67 26.94
C LYS A 429 -21.20 -10.74 28.04
N GLN A 430 -20.05 -10.11 27.81
CA GLN A 430 -19.48 -9.11 28.73
C GLN A 430 -20.43 -7.92 28.95
N TYR A 431 -20.96 -7.35 27.87
CA TYR A 431 -21.97 -6.27 27.98
C TYR A 431 -23.23 -6.75 28.71
N SER A 432 -23.69 -7.97 28.43
CA SER A 432 -24.87 -8.55 29.09
C SER A 432 -24.67 -8.75 30.59
N SER A 433 -23.51 -9.27 31.02
CA SER A 433 -23.19 -9.45 32.45
C SER A 433 -23.16 -8.12 33.19
N MET A 434 -22.67 -7.04 32.55
CA MET A 434 -22.67 -5.70 33.14
C MET A 434 -24.08 -5.10 33.32
N VAL A 435 -25.05 -5.52 32.51
CA VAL A 435 -26.44 -5.06 32.57
C VAL A 435 -27.27 -5.86 33.56
N VAL A 436 -27.12 -7.19 33.56
CA VAL A 436 -27.92 -8.08 34.41
C VAL A 436 -27.36 -8.15 35.84
N GLY A 437 -26.05 -7.98 36.00
CA GLY A 437 -25.33 -8.29 37.24
C GLY A 437 -25.00 -9.78 37.33
N ASP A 438 -23.98 -10.14 38.12
CA ASP A 438 -23.71 -11.55 38.41
C ASP A 438 -24.81 -12.10 39.34
N ASP A 439 -25.62 -13.03 38.84
CA ASP A 439 -26.65 -13.80 39.59
C ASP A 439 -26.06 -14.72 40.69
N SER A 440 -24.90 -14.37 41.25
CA SER A 440 -24.21 -15.14 42.30
C SER A 440 -24.89 -15.08 43.67
N SER A 441 -25.93 -14.26 43.84
CA SER A 441 -26.67 -14.11 45.11
C SER A 441 -27.96 -14.94 45.22
N SER A 442 -28.22 -15.91 44.33
CA SER A 442 -29.45 -16.73 44.36
C SER A 442 -29.29 -18.14 44.96
N HIS A 443 -28.12 -18.47 45.52
CA HIS A 443 -27.87 -19.76 46.19
C HIS A 443 -27.32 -19.58 47.61
N SER A 444 -28.06 -18.87 48.45
CA SER A 444 -27.94 -18.97 49.90
C SER A 444 -29.24 -18.48 50.52
N ASP A 445 -30.19 -19.39 50.68
CA ASP A 445 -31.09 -19.50 51.83
C ASP A 445 -31.91 -20.80 51.74
#